data_AF-A0A495QSS4-F1
#
_entry.id   AF-A0A495QSS4-F1
#
_cell.length_a   1.000
_cell.length_b   1.000
_cell.length_c   1.000
_cell.angle_alpha   90.00
_cell.angle_beta   90.00
_cell.angle_gamma   90.00
#
_symmetry.space_group_name_H-M   'P 1'
#
loop_
_entity.id
_entity.type
_entity.pdbx_description
1 polymer ?
#
loop_
_entity_poly.entity_id
_entity_poly.type
_entity_poly.pdbx_seq_one_letter_code
_entity_poly.pdbx_strand_id
1 'polypeptide(L)'
;MNTSPAREPRLVHAPERQIPEFTLYLEEDGSWVAVHKRDPDLRLAAADWRDLFWACTAARITATLREAAEELASRMAEPGRAWRCGDPDGGPHV
;
A
#
# COMPACT_ATOMS: atom_id res chain seq x y z
N MET A 1 -35.91 -11.47 -23.56
CA MET A 1 -34.57 -11.03 -23.13
C MET A 1 -34.58 -11.07 -21.62
N ASN A 2 -33.93 -12.08 -21.02
CA ASN A 2 -33.98 -12.29 -19.58
C ASN A 2 -32.78 -11.54 -18.96
N THR A 3 -33.01 -10.36 -18.40
CA THR A 3 -32.01 -9.63 -17.60
C THR A 3 -31.86 -10.37 -16.27
N SER A 4 -30.82 -11.18 -16.17
CA SER A 4 -30.35 -11.75 -14.91
C SER A 4 -30.07 -10.60 -13.94
N PRO A 5 -30.50 -10.65 -12.67
CA PRO A 5 -30.16 -9.60 -11.71
C PRO A 5 -28.64 -9.60 -11.56
N ALA A 6 -28.01 -8.42 -11.70
CA ALA A 6 -26.59 -8.23 -11.46
C ALA A 6 -26.26 -8.78 -10.06
N ARG A 7 -25.41 -9.80 -10.03
CA ARG A 7 -24.97 -10.49 -8.83
C ARG A 7 -23.95 -9.59 -8.13
N GLU A 8 -24.21 -9.25 -6.88
CA GLU A 8 -23.34 -8.33 -6.14
C GLU A 8 -21.92 -8.90 -5.91
N PRO A 9 -20.89 -8.02 -5.77
CA PRO A 9 -19.52 -8.43 -5.51
C PRO A 9 -19.43 -9.33 -4.28
N ARG A 10 -18.77 -10.48 -4.40
CA ARG A 10 -18.72 -11.48 -3.33
C ARG A 10 -17.52 -11.25 -2.42
N LEU A 11 -17.78 -10.97 -1.14
CA LEU A 11 -16.76 -10.89 -0.11
C LEU A 11 -16.01 -12.23 0.05
N VAL A 12 -14.67 -12.17 0.14
CA VAL A 12 -13.79 -13.35 0.22
C VAL A 12 -13.25 -13.52 1.64
N HIS A 13 -13.59 -14.66 2.26
CA HIS A 13 -13.20 -15.01 3.63
C HIS A 13 -12.12 -16.10 3.74
N ALA A 14 -11.68 -16.66 2.60
CA ALA A 14 -10.68 -17.73 2.60
C ALA A 14 -9.38 -17.25 3.25
N PRO A 15 -8.89 -17.91 4.33
CA PRO A 15 -7.76 -17.43 5.12
C PRO A 15 -6.46 -17.35 4.31
N GLU A 16 -6.22 -18.30 3.42
CA GLU A 16 -5.05 -18.34 2.53
C GLU A 16 -5.05 -17.22 1.48
N ARG A 17 -6.19 -16.55 1.28
CA ARG A 17 -6.34 -15.45 0.33
C ARG A 17 -6.39 -14.08 0.99
N GLN A 18 -6.34 -14.01 2.33
CA GLN A 18 -6.41 -12.74 3.03
C GLN A 18 -5.14 -11.91 2.81
N ILE A 19 -5.33 -10.61 2.63
CA ILE A 19 -4.25 -9.63 2.58
C ILE A 19 -4.42 -8.71 3.79
N PRO A 20 -3.40 -8.55 4.66
CA PRO A 20 -3.48 -7.65 5.80
C PRO A 20 -3.89 -6.24 5.36
N GLU A 21 -4.68 -5.55 6.19
CA GLU A 21 -5.19 -4.19 5.94
C GLU A 21 -6.19 -4.04 4.78
N PHE A 22 -6.50 -5.10 4.03
CA PHE A 22 -7.48 -5.05 2.94
C PHE A 22 -8.67 -5.97 3.18
N THR A 23 -9.81 -5.55 2.66
CA THR A 23 -11.03 -6.35 2.50
C THR A 23 -11.14 -6.76 1.03
N LEU A 24 -11.37 -8.05 0.76
CA LEU A 24 -11.27 -8.61 -0.59
C LEU A 24 -12.61 -9.04 -1.15
N TYR A 25 -12.85 -8.71 -2.40
CA TYR A 25 -14.07 -9.05 -3.14
C TYR A 25 -13.69 -9.74 -4.45
N LEU A 26 -14.56 -10.67 -4.86
CA LEU A 26 -14.56 -11.25 -6.19
C LEU A 26 -15.76 -10.69 -6.95
N GLU A 27 -15.49 -10.01 -8.05
CA GLU A 27 -16.48 -9.40 -8.92
C GLU A 27 -17.13 -10.46 -9.84
N GLU A 28 -18.21 -10.09 -10.53
CA GLU A 28 -18.95 -11.00 -11.41
C GLU A 28 -18.13 -11.51 -12.59
N ASP A 29 -17.25 -10.67 -13.12
CA ASP A 29 -16.35 -10.97 -14.23
C ASP A 29 -15.17 -11.87 -13.79
N GLY A 30 -15.12 -12.24 -12.51
CA GLY A 30 -14.05 -13.02 -11.91
C GLY A 30 -12.82 -12.20 -11.54
N SER A 31 -12.86 -10.87 -11.73
CA SER A 31 -11.80 -10.00 -11.26
C SER A 31 -11.79 -9.87 -9.74
N TRP A 32 -10.63 -9.59 -9.20
CA TRP A 32 -10.38 -9.43 -7.79
C TRP A 32 -10.27 -7.95 -7.44
N VAL A 33 -10.88 -7.57 -6.32
CA VAL A 33 -10.83 -6.23 -5.78
C VAL A 33 -10.38 -6.27 -4.33
N ALA A 34 -9.46 -5.39 -3.97
CA ALA A 34 -9.07 -5.10 -2.60
C ALA A 34 -9.47 -3.66 -2.25
N VAL A 35 -10.10 -3.49 -1.09
CA VAL A 35 -10.43 -2.18 -0.52
C VAL A 35 -9.70 -2.04 0.80
N HIS A 36 -8.94 -0.97 0.99
CA HIS A 36 -8.19 -0.76 2.22
C HIS A 36 -9.13 -0.48 3.40
N LYS A 37 -8.87 -1.10 4.56
CA LYS A 37 -9.77 -1.08 5.72
C LYS A 37 -9.92 0.30 6.38
N ARG A 38 -8.90 1.15 6.26
CA ARG A 38 -8.87 2.49 6.87
C ARG A 38 -9.02 3.63 5.86
N ASP A 39 -8.81 3.32 4.58
CA ASP A 39 -8.89 4.27 3.48
C ASP A 39 -9.74 3.64 2.36
N PRO A 40 -11.07 3.74 2.44
CA PRO A 40 -11.96 3.11 1.47
C PRO A 40 -11.77 3.61 0.04
N ASP A 41 -11.14 4.78 -0.14
CA ASP A 41 -10.84 5.34 -1.46
C ASP A 41 -9.63 4.62 -2.12
N LEU A 42 -8.77 3.97 -1.32
CA LEU A 42 -7.72 3.09 -1.82
C LEU A 42 -8.31 1.73 -2.21
N ARG A 43 -8.81 1.67 -3.43
CA ARG A 43 -9.32 0.46 -4.10
C ARG A 43 -8.36 0.00 -5.19
N LEU A 44 -7.94 -1.25 -5.11
CA LEU A 44 -7.07 -1.91 -6.09
C LEU A 44 -7.85 -3.05 -6.77
N ALA A 45 -7.70 -3.19 -8.07
CA ALA A 45 -8.37 -4.24 -8.85
C ALA A 45 -7.37 -4.96 -9.76
N ALA A 46 -7.51 -6.26 -9.90
CA ALA A 46 -6.71 -7.07 -10.83
C ALA A 46 -7.51 -8.28 -11.30
N ALA A 47 -7.18 -8.80 -12.49
CA ALA A 47 -7.83 -10.00 -13.02
C ALA A 47 -7.46 -11.27 -12.23
N ASP A 48 -6.23 -11.34 -11.71
CA ASP A 48 -5.72 -12.47 -10.93
C ASP A 48 -5.45 -12.09 -9.47
N TRP A 49 -5.65 -13.05 -8.57
CA TRP A 49 -5.43 -12.85 -7.13
C TRP A 49 -3.96 -12.55 -6.80
N ARG A 50 -3.00 -13.17 -7.49
CA ARG A 50 -1.57 -12.97 -7.25
C ARG A 50 -1.14 -11.56 -7.61
N ASP A 51 -1.66 -11.03 -8.70
CA ASP A 51 -1.37 -9.65 -9.11
C ASP A 51 -1.97 -8.66 -8.11
N LEU A 52 -3.20 -8.91 -7.64
CA LEU A 52 -3.80 -8.12 -6.58
C LEU A 52 -2.98 -8.17 -5.29
N PHE A 53 -2.49 -9.35 -4.91
CA PHE A 53 -1.64 -9.54 -3.74
C PHE A 53 -0.38 -8.66 -3.82
N TRP A 54 0.30 -8.67 -4.95
CA TRP A 54 1.49 -7.84 -5.15
C TRP A 54 1.17 -6.35 -5.18
N ALA A 55 0.09 -5.94 -5.83
CA ALA A 55 -0.36 -4.55 -5.83
C ALA A 55 -0.65 -4.04 -4.41
N CYS A 56 -1.37 -4.81 -3.60
CA CYS A 56 -1.65 -4.46 -2.21
C CYS A 56 -0.38 -4.40 -1.36
N THR A 57 0.54 -5.35 -1.55
CA THR A 57 1.82 -5.37 -0.84
C THR A 57 2.67 -4.14 -1.17
N ALA A 58 2.76 -3.79 -2.46
CA ALA A 58 3.48 -2.60 -2.92
C ALA A 58 2.85 -1.31 -2.36
N ALA A 59 1.52 -1.22 -2.34
CA ALA A 59 0.81 -0.08 -1.77
C ALA A 59 1.14 0.12 -0.28
N ARG A 60 1.18 -0.96 0.51
CA ARG A 60 1.54 -0.92 1.94
C ARG A 60 2.97 -0.44 2.15
N ILE A 61 3.92 -1.02 1.41
CA ILE A 61 5.34 -0.61 1.50
C ILE A 61 5.49 0.86 1.14
N THR A 62 4.81 1.31 0.08
CA THR A 62 4.85 2.72 -0.36
C THR A 62 4.27 3.64 0.71
N ALA A 63 3.17 3.28 1.35
CA ALA A 63 2.58 4.05 2.44
C ALA A 63 3.54 4.17 3.62
N THR A 64 4.13 3.06 4.08
CA THR A 64 5.12 3.08 5.17
C THR A 64 6.35 3.93 4.82
N LEU A 65 6.87 3.81 3.60
CA LEU A 65 8.02 4.62 3.17
C LEU A 65 7.68 6.11 3.10
N ARG A 66 6.46 6.44 2.66
CA ARG A 66 5.98 7.83 2.62
C ARG A 66 5.88 8.42 4.02
N GLU A 67 5.24 7.71 4.96
CA GLU A 67 5.15 8.15 6.36
C GLU A 67 6.54 8.37 6.98
N ALA A 68 7.47 7.43 6.77
CA ALA A 68 8.83 7.55 7.25
C ALA A 68 9.58 8.73 6.61
N ALA A 69 9.36 8.99 5.32
CA ALA A 69 9.95 10.12 4.62
C ALA A 69 9.40 11.47 5.11
N GLU A 70 8.09 11.55 5.36
CA GLU A 70 7.44 12.74 5.92
C GLU A 70 7.93 13.01 7.36
N GLU A 71 8.07 11.97 8.19
CA GLU A 71 8.67 12.07 9.52
C GLU A 71 10.13 12.56 9.46
N LEU A 72 10.93 12.00 8.55
CA LEU A 72 12.31 12.43 8.32
C LEU A 72 12.38 13.88 7.88
N ALA A 73 11.55 14.28 6.92
CA ALA A 73 11.49 15.67 6.42
C ALA A 73 11.09 16.65 7.54
N SER A 74 10.11 16.27 8.37
CA SER A 74 9.70 17.07 9.53
C SER A 74 10.85 17.28 10.51
N ARG A 75 11.59 16.21 10.84
CA ARG A 75 12.78 16.30 11.70
C ARG A 75 13.88 17.16 11.06
N MET A 76 14.09 17.05 9.75
CA MET A 76 15.10 17.84 9.04
C MET A 76 14.77 19.33 9.04
N ALA A 77 13.49 19.69 9.05
CA ALA A 77 13.03 21.07 9.12
C ALA A 77 13.15 21.69 10.52
N GLU A 78 13.44 20.92 11.58
CA GLU A 78 13.61 21.43 12.95
C GLU A 78 14.84 22.37 13.05
N PRO A 79 14.66 23.66 13.36
CA PRO A 79 15.77 24.60 13.48
C PRO A 79 16.70 24.23 14.65
N GLY A 80 18.01 24.19 14.38
CA GLY A 80 19.04 23.94 15.40
C GLY A 80 19.54 22.49 15.51
N ARG A 81 19.01 21.56 14.71
CA ARG A 81 19.52 20.19 14.66
C ARG A 81 20.67 20.09 13.64
N ALA A 82 21.90 19.88 14.11
CA ALA A 82 23.06 19.67 13.26
C ALA A 82 23.01 18.27 12.64
N TRP A 83 22.45 18.17 11.43
CA TRP A 83 22.48 16.94 10.63
C TRP A 83 23.91 16.71 10.16
N ARG A 84 24.64 15.81 10.82
CA ARG A 84 25.93 15.33 10.31
C ARG A 84 25.65 14.38 9.15
N CYS A 85 25.53 14.93 7.94
CA CYS A 85 25.90 14.17 6.76
C CYS A 85 27.38 13.87 6.92
N GLY A 86 27.73 12.63 7.27
CA GLY A 86 29.12 12.24 7.40
C GLY A 86 29.80 12.39 6.05
N ASP A 87 30.66 13.40 5.90
CA ASP A 87 31.73 13.32 4.91
C ASP A 87 32.65 12.17 5.32
N PRO A 88 32.91 11.18 4.45
CA PRO A 88 33.88 10.13 4.72
C PRO A 88 35.32 10.58 4.51
N ASP A 89 35.59 11.88 4.31
CA ASP A 89 36.95 12.38 4.11
C ASP A 89 37.65 12.57 5.47
N GLY A 90 38.22 11.46 5.92
CA GLY A 90 39.31 11.47 6.88
C GLY A 90 40.50 12.25 6.33
N GLY A 91 40.86 13.33 7.00
CA GLY A 91 42.17 13.95 6.85
C GLY A 91 42.23 15.38 7.38
N PRO A 92 43.00 15.66 8.44
CA PRO A 92 43.53 17.00 8.63
C PRO A 92 44.75 17.16 7.71
N HIS A 93 44.60 17.88 6.61
CA HIS A 93 45.68 18.73 6.12
C HIS A 93 45.63 20.00 6.97
N VAL A 94 46.50 20.16 7.97
CA VAL A 94 47.82 20.84 7.96
C VAL A 94 48.52 20.54 9.28
#